data_AF-A0A1Z9S2P5-F1
#
_entry.id   AF-A0A1Z9S2P5-F1
#
_cell.length_a   1.000
_cell.length_b   1.000
_cell.length_c   1.000
_cell.angle_alpha   90.00
_cell.angle_beta   90.00
_cell.angle_gamma   90.00
#
_symmetry.space_group_name_H-M   'P 1'
#
loop_
_entity.id
_entity.type
_entity.pdbx_description
1 polymer ?
#
loop_
_entity_poly.entity_id
_entity_poly.type
_entity_poly.pdbx_seq_one_letter_code
_entity_poly.pdbx_strand_id
1 'polypeptide(L)'
;MNRMDAPFAAADAEAERLRLERTSAAHRWTDGKGRPWDLVIPPTVYPPREDTDLLADALAALGAGGGRTVFEVGVGSGALLLQMAADGWNVTGCDVHPYAVAASRHALAHHGHTPKVLEADIRDVDTSFLGPADLIIWNTPYLPPVSAEDAHLGPLEEAALSDPVPGGSALALLAVLADLPARPQRRAMVVLGAEAYSELRSEATKRGWSCTVEGRRVFDDGEGLILAGLERAWPTATHAVVASTGSTNADLMENEGAVGDSLRAVHQTKGRGRRTASWASNEGDLTASWIVHDGQGPIPAHGLVQAACALAARDVLVDLARMDVDDVLLKWPNDLLIEQHVLVKVGGWLVESRQQGRNNRVVAGLGLNLTPGPSSVAGTPRGSLEGVDASDLHSALTVRLCTRLNALRSKRGRAGIVAEASDAYRNSASVLGLTDIEGNDLVPTGMDMQGGLSVEGREETIHDLDAVMWRAWPSPQSSNSASRSA
;
A
#
# COMPACT_ATOMS: atom_id res chain seq x y z
N MET A 1 -21.81 39.63 12.08
CA MET A 1 -20.52 39.21 12.66
C MET A 1 -20.69 37.74 13.00
N ASN A 2 -20.02 36.87 12.25
CA ASN A 2 -20.22 35.43 12.31
C ASN A 2 -19.79 34.95 13.70
N ARG A 3 -20.68 34.27 14.43
CA ARG A 3 -20.45 33.88 15.83
C ARG A 3 -19.54 32.65 15.99
N MET A 4 -19.08 32.08 14.87
CA MET A 4 -18.23 30.89 14.86
C MET A 4 -16.77 31.17 15.26
N ASP A 5 -16.32 32.43 15.20
CA ASP A 5 -14.92 32.80 15.47
C ASP A 5 -14.72 33.51 16.82
N ALA A 6 -15.68 33.42 17.75
CA ALA A 6 -15.61 34.08 19.05
C ALA A 6 -15.11 33.11 20.14
N PRO A 7 -14.21 33.54 21.06
CA PRO A 7 -13.75 32.69 22.16
C PRO A 7 -14.90 32.31 23.11
N PHE A 8 -14.83 31.09 23.65
CA PHE A 8 -15.88 30.47 24.47
C PHE A 8 -16.28 31.37 25.65
N ALA A 9 -17.55 31.79 25.68
CA ALA A 9 -18.10 32.70 26.68
C ALA A 9 -19.09 31.97 27.61
N ALA A 10 -19.49 32.64 28.71
CA ALA A 10 -20.47 32.11 29.64
C ALA A 10 -21.83 31.77 29.00
N ALA A 11 -22.17 32.39 27.86
CA ALA A 11 -23.37 32.08 27.09
C ALA A 11 -23.25 30.77 26.30
N ASP A 12 -22.04 30.36 25.93
CA ASP A 12 -21.75 29.08 25.27
C ASP A 12 -21.79 27.94 26.28
N ALA A 13 -21.32 28.17 27.52
CA ALA A 13 -21.52 27.25 28.64
C ALA A 13 -23.00 27.01 28.98
N GLU A 14 -23.85 28.05 28.92
CA GLU A 14 -25.30 27.91 29.13
C GLU A 14 -25.99 27.25 27.92
N ALA A 15 -25.50 27.50 26.69
CA ALA A 15 -25.97 26.78 25.50
C ALA A 15 -25.60 25.29 25.55
N GLU A 16 -24.42 24.94 26.07
CA GLU A 16 -23.97 23.55 26.27
C GLU A 16 -24.77 22.86 27.39
N ARG A 17 -25.12 23.60 28.45
CA ARG A 17 -26.05 23.12 29.50
C ARG A 17 -27.45 22.84 28.94
N LEU A 18 -27.99 23.74 28.11
CA LEU A 18 -29.26 23.58 27.40
C LEU A 18 -29.21 22.52 26.28
N ARG A 19 -28.02 22.12 25.83
CA ARG A 19 -27.80 21.12 24.79
C ARG A 19 -27.96 19.69 25.31
N LEU A 20 -27.55 19.44 26.55
CA LEU A 20 -27.87 18.19 27.28
C LEU A 20 -29.38 18.03 27.53
N GLU A 21 -30.14 19.13 27.48
CA GLU A 21 -31.60 19.15 27.58
C GLU A 21 -32.31 18.94 26.21
N ARG A 22 -31.55 18.84 25.09
CA ARG A 22 -32.12 18.56 23.75
C ARG A 22 -32.50 17.10 23.60
N THR A 23 -33.66 16.84 23.02
CA THR A 23 -34.11 15.49 22.67
C THR A 23 -33.28 14.93 21.51
N SER A 24 -33.11 13.60 21.49
CA SER A 24 -32.49 12.90 20.37
C SER A 24 -33.22 13.20 19.05
N ALA A 25 -32.47 13.28 17.96
CA ALA A 25 -33.03 13.50 16.64
C ALA A 25 -33.23 12.17 15.91
N ALA A 26 -34.39 12.01 15.27
CA ALA A 26 -34.57 10.98 14.26
C ALA A 26 -33.79 11.40 13.00
N HIS A 27 -32.87 10.55 12.57
CA HIS A 27 -32.05 10.78 11.39
C HIS A 27 -32.23 9.61 10.43
N ARG A 28 -32.55 9.90 9.17
CA ARG A 28 -32.70 8.89 8.13
C ARG A 28 -31.44 8.86 7.29
N TRP A 29 -30.69 7.76 7.38
CA TRP A 29 -29.48 7.52 6.60
C TRP A 29 -29.73 6.42 5.56
N THR A 30 -29.01 6.44 4.44
CA THR A 30 -29.10 5.40 3.40
C THR A 30 -27.72 4.79 3.22
N ASP A 31 -27.63 3.47 3.37
CA ASP A 31 -26.34 2.80 3.32
C ASP A 31 -25.79 2.61 1.91
N GLY A 32 -24.55 2.10 1.78
CA GLY A 32 -23.89 1.89 0.49
C GLY A 32 -24.57 0.90 -0.46
N LYS A 33 -25.64 0.22 -0.02
CA LYS A 33 -26.50 -0.65 -0.85
C LYS A 33 -27.87 -0.02 -1.14
N GLY A 34 -28.10 1.22 -0.73
CA GLY A 34 -29.35 1.93 -0.91
C GLY A 34 -30.44 1.56 0.10
N ARG A 35 -30.12 0.90 1.23
CA ARG A 35 -31.10 0.57 2.27
C ARG A 35 -31.28 1.76 3.22
N PRO A 36 -32.52 2.22 3.45
CA PRO A 36 -32.77 3.29 4.40
C PRO A 36 -32.77 2.76 5.84
N TRP A 37 -32.18 3.52 6.75
CA TRP A 37 -32.09 3.25 8.17
C TRP A 37 -32.60 4.46 8.97
N ASP A 38 -33.49 4.20 9.92
CA ASP A 38 -33.95 5.22 10.87
C ASP A 38 -33.11 5.11 12.15
N LEU A 39 -32.34 6.16 12.44
CA LEU A 39 -31.40 6.23 13.55
C LEU A 39 -31.91 7.24 14.58
N VAL A 40 -31.78 6.90 15.86
CA VAL A 40 -32.03 7.84 16.97
C VAL A 40 -30.67 8.30 17.49
N ILE A 41 -30.28 9.52 17.12
CA ILE A 41 -28.93 10.04 17.38
C ILE A 41 -29.00 11.08 18.51
N PRO A 42 -28.28 10.85 19.63
CA PRO A 42 -28.14 11.83 20.69
C PRO A 42 -27.43 13.12 20.20
N PRO A 43 -27.71 14.29 20.80
CA PRO A 43 -27.19 15.59 20.32
C PRO A 43 -25.66 15.74 20.25
N THR A 44 -24.91 14.91 20.98
CA THR A 44 -23.45 14.94 21.10
C THR A 44 -22.77 13.80 20.32
N VAL A 45 -23.56 12.93 19.68
CA VAL A 45 -23.06 11.79 18.90
C VAL A 45 -22.91 12.21 17.45
N TYR A 46 -21.77 11.86 16.85
CA TYR A 46 -21.49 12.14 15.45
C TYR A 46 -22.50 11.41 14.53
N PRO A 47 -23.26 12.16 13.70
CA PRO A 47 -24.19 11.55 12.74
C PRO A 47 -23.45 11.04 11.50
N PRO A 48 -24.02 10.09 10.75
CA PRO A 48 -23.48 9.72 9.44
C PRO A 48 -23.36 10.92 8.51
N ARG A 49 -22.22 11.03 7.84
CA ARG A 49 -21.89 12.09 6.87
C ARG A 49 -21.13 11.50 5.68
N GLU A 50 -20.59 12.35 4.82
CA GLU A 50 -19.90 11.97 3.58
C GLU A 50 -18.69 11.04 3.81
N ASP A 51 -18.04 11.14 4.96
CA ASP A 51 -16.97 10.25 5.43
C ASP A 51 -17.49 8.84 5.76
N THR A 52 -18.66 8.76 6.38
CA THR A 52 -19.39 7.54 6.69
C THR A 52 -19.88 6.89 5.40
N ASP A 53 -20.38 7.69 4.45
CA ASP A 53 -20.81 7.22 3.13
C ASP A 53 -19.63 6.65 2.33
N LEU A 54 -18.46 7.30 2.37
CA LEU A 54 -17.23 6.81 1.73
C LEU A 54 -16.87 5.41 2.22
N LEU A 55 -16.94 5.17 3.54
CA LEU A 55 -16.68 3.88 4.14
C LEU A 55 -17.81 2.87 3.82
N ALA A 56 -19.07 3.28 3.91
CA ALA A 56 -20.25 2.48 3.60
C ALA A 56 -20.23 1.91 2.17
N ASP A 57 -19.89 2.75 1.18
CA ASP A 57 -19.78 2.37 -0.23
C ASP A 57 -18.71 1.29 -0.44
N ALA A 58 -17.56 1.44 0.21
CA ALA A 58 -16.48 0.47 0.13
C ALA A 58 -16.84 -0.85 0.81
N LEU A 59 -17.54 -0.79 1.95
CA LEU A 59 -18.04 -1.97 2.67
C LEU A 59 -19.10 -2.73 1.86
N ALA A 60 -19.94 -2.03 1.09
CA ALA A 60 -20.93 -2.67 0.22
C ALA A 60 -20.30 -3.60 -0.82
N ALA A 61 -19.06 -3.31 -1.26
CA ALA A 61 -18.31 -4.11 -2.22
C ALA A 61 -17.71 -5.41 -1.62
N LEU A 62 -17.64 -5.55 -0.29
CA LEU A 62 -17.07 -6.75 0.37
C LEU A 62 -18.00 -7.97 0.31
N GLY A 63 -19.26 -7.78 -0.08
CA GLY A 63 -20.26 -8.83 -0.10
C GLY A 63 -20.72 -9.27 1.30
N ALA A 64 -21.39 -10.43 1.38
CA ALA A 64 -21.94 -10.93 2.63
C ALA A 64 -20.83 -11.35 3.63
N GLY A 65 -21.08 -11.14 4.92
CA GLY A 65 -20.12 -11.50 5.97
C GLY A 65 -19.87 -13.00 6.07
N GLY A 66 -20.91 -13.82 5.89
CA GLY A 66 -20.78 -15.27 5.91
C GLY A 66 -20.25 -15.82 7.25
N GLY A 67 -20.58 -15.14 8.36
CA GLY A 67 -20.07 -15.45 9.69
C GLY A 67 -18.73 -14.81 10.06
N ARG A 68 -18.10 -14.05 9.13
CA ARG A 68 -16.95 -13.19 9.45
C ARG A 68 -17.32 -12.12 10.46
N THR A 69 -16.32 -11.67 11.21
CA THR A 69 -16.49 -10.68 12.28
C THR A 69 -15.94 -9.33 11.87
N VAL A 70 -16.71 -8.28 12.09
CA VAL A 70 -16.27 -6.88 11.97
C VAL A 70 -16.20 -6.24 13.34
N PHE A 71 -15.15 -5.43 13.54
CA PHE A 71 -14.97 -4.57 14.70
C PHE A 71 -14.93 -3.11 14.25
N GLU A 72 -15.85 -2.28 14.73
CA GLU A 72 -15.84 -0.84 14.49
C GLU A 72 -15.26 -0.09 15.68
N VAL A 73 -14.25 0.75 15.40
CA VAL A 73 -13.69 1.70 16.35
C VAL A 73 -14.40 3.04 16.18
N GLY A 74 -14.90 3.61 17.28
CA GLY A 74 -15.68 4.85 17.23
C GLY A 74 -17.04 4.62 16.58
N VAL A 75 -17.85 3.72 17.16
CA VAL A 75 -19.13 3.30 16.54
C VAL A 75 -20.13 4.43 16.30
N GLY A 76 -20.02 5.56 16.99
CA GLY A 76 -20.87 6.73 16.78
C GLY A 76 -22.37 6.39 16.85
N SER A 77 -23.09 6.68 15.77
CA SER A 77 -24.52 6.38 15.63
C SER A 77 -24.87 4.90 15.40
N GLY A 78 -23.88 4.05 15.10
CA GLY A 78 -24.04 2.63 14.80
C GLY A 78 -24.47 2.34 13.36
N ALA A 79 -24.41 3.33 12.46
CA ALA A 79 -24.83 3.23 11.07
C ALA A 79 -24.07 2.14 10.30
N LEU A 80 -22.74 2.12 10.40
CA LEU A 80 -21.90 1.15 9.70
C LEU A 80 -22.07 -0.25 10.28
N LEU A 81 -22.10 -0.40 11.61
CA LEU A 81 -22.47 -1.67 12.26
C LEU A 81 -23.84 -2.19 11.76
N LEU A 82 -24.85 -1.33 11.59
CA LEU A 82 -26.14 -1.75 11.05
C LEU A 82 -26.05 -2.27 9.62
N GLN A 83 -25.37 -1.55 8.73
CA GLN A 83 -25.13 -2.01 7.36
C GLN A 83 -24.45 -3.39 7.35
N MET A 84 -23.40 -3.55 8.15
CA MET A 84 -22.62 -4.78 8.23
C MET A 84 -23.42 -5.94 8.83
N ALA A 85 -24.21 -5.69 9.87
CA ALA A 85 -25.10 -6.69 10.46
C ALA A 85 -26.17 -7.15 9.45
N ALA A 86 -26.77 -6.21 8.71
CA ALA A 86 -27.72 -6.50 7.63
C ALA A 86 -27.07 -7.27 6.46
N ASP A 87 -25.76 -7.14 6.29
CA ASP A 87 -24.95 -7.91 5.33
C ASP A 87 -24.48 -9.27 5.88
N GLY A 88 -24.94 -9.67 7.06
CA GLY A 88 -24.66 -10.98 7.66
C GLY A 88 -23.29 -11.10 8.30
N TRP A 89 -22.69 -9.97 8.72
CA TRP A 89 -21.48 -9.96 9.54
C TRP A 89 -21.82 -10.09 11.03
N ASN A 90 -20.91 -10.73 11.77
CA ASN A 90 -20.92 -10.65 13.23
C ASN A 90 -20.34 -9.29 13.63
N VAL A 91 -21.15 -8.44 14.23
CA VAL A 91 -20.77 -7.06 14.53
C VAL A 91 -20.36 -6.88 15.98
N THR A 92 -19.25 -6.19 16.18
CA THR A 92 -18.71 -5.77 17.47
C THR A 92 -18.12 -4.37 17.32
N GLY A 93 -17.93 -3.65 18.41
CA GLY A 93 -17.24 -2.36 18.34
C GLY A 93 -17.00 -1.72 19.69
N CYS A 94 -16.35 -0.58 19.68
CA CYS A 94 -16.18 0.26 20.86
C CYS A 94 -16.33 1.74 20.54
N ASP A 95 -16.61 2.52 21.57
CA ASP A 95 -16.55 3.97 21.52
C ASP A 95 -16.15 4.50 22.90
N VAL A 96 -15.42 5.61 22.95
CA VAL A 96 -15.13 6.30 24.22
C VAL A 96 -16.33 7.10 24.71
N HIS A 97 -17.26 7.45 23.82
CA HIS A 97 -18.45 8.22 24.14
C HIS A 97 -19.61 7.29 24.56
N PRO A 98 -20.09 7.34 25.82
CA PRO A 98 -21.15 6.45 26.31
C PRO A 98 -22.50 6.61 25.57
N TYR A 99 -22.83 7.81 25.08
CA TYR A 99 -24.04 8.02 24.28
C TYR A 99 -23.93 7.42 22.87
N ALA A 100 -22.73 7.38 22.28
CA ALA A 100 -22.50 6.67 21.02
C ALA A 100 -22.67 5.15 21.21
N VAL A 101 -22.14 4.60 22.30
CA VAL A 101 -22.38 3.20 22.69
C VAL A 101 -23.88 2.93 22.85
N ALA A 102 -24.60 3.78 23.59
CA ALA A 102 -26.05 3.62 23.78
C ALA A 102 -26.83 3.72 22.47
N ALA A 103 -26.51 4.70 21.62
CA ALA A 103 -27.14 4.90 20.31
C ALA A 103 -26.92 3.69 19.39
N SER A 104 -25.68 3.20 19.29
CA SER A 104 -25.32 2.05 18.49
C SER A 104 -25.99 0.76 18.99
N ARG A 105 -26.03 0.54 20.30
CA ARG A 105 -26.74 -0.60 20.89
C ARG A 105 -28.24 -0.54 20.60
N HIS A 106 -28.84 0.65 20.71
CA HIS A 106 -30.25 0.86 20.37
C HIS A 106 -30.52 0.61 18.89
N ALA A 107 -29.70 1.17 18.00
CA ALA A 107 -29.83 1.01 16.56
C ALA A 107 -29.81 -0.47 16.16
N LEU A 108 -28.82 -1.24 16.64
CA LEU A 108 -28.73 -2.68 16.40
C LEU A 108 -29.93 -3.46 16.96
N ALA A 109 -30.29 -3.23 18.23
CA ALA A 109 -31.37 -3.95 18.89
C ALA A 109 -32.74 -3.66 18.25
N HIS A 110 -32.99 -2.40 17.88
CA HIS A 110 -34.23 -1.97 17.22
C HIS A 110 -34.44 -2.69 15.89
N HIS A 111 -33.34 -3.01 15.18
CA HIS A 111 -33.36 -3.72 13.91
C HIS A 111 -33.12 -5.24 14.05
N GLY A 112 -33.26 -5.80 15.26
CA GLY A 112 -33.25 -7.24 15.50
C GLY A 112 -31.86 -7.88 15.59
N HIS A 113 -30.80 -7.09 15.75
CA HIS A 113 -29.44 -7.58 15.92
C HIS A 113 -29.03 -7.60 17.40
N THR A 114 -28.13 -8.51 17.77
CA THR A 114 -27.59 -8.59 19.14
C THR A 114 -26.44 -7.59 19.31
N PRO A 115 -26.58 -6.57 20.16
CA PRO A 115 -25.54 -5.55 20.27
C PRO A 115 -24.34 -6.03 21.10
N LYS A 116 -23.13 -5.83 20.58
CA LYS A 116 -21.86 -6.12 21.25
C LYS A 116 -20.90 -4.93 21.12
N VAL A 117 -21.28 -3.82 21.74
CA VAL A 117 -20.53 -2.55 21.72
C VAL A 117 -20.02 -2.25 23.12
N LEU A 118 -18.74 -1.89 23.26
CA LEU A 118 -18.11 -1.54 24.53
C LEU A 118 -17.89 -0.03 24.66
N GLU A 119 -17.92 0.47 25.89
CA GLU A 119 -17.38 1.79 26.21
C GLU A 119 -15.89 1.62 26.50
N ALA A 120 -15.03 1.98 25.54
CA ALA A 120 -13.59 1.79 25.63
C ALA A 120 -12.84 2.58 24.55
N ASP A 121 -11.62 2.99 24.86
CA ASP A 121 -10.62 3.39 23.87
C ASP A 121 -10.01 2.14 23.22
N ILE A 122 -9.77 2.16 21.91
CA ILE A 122 -9.21 1.00 21.19
C ILE A 122 -7.88 0.52 21.77
N ARG A 123 -7.09 1.41 22.38
CA ARG A 123 -5.81 1.10 23.03
C ARG A 123 -5.98 0.29 24.32
N ASP A 124 -7.17 0.36 24.92
CA ASP A 124 -7.53 -0.33 26.16
C ASP A 124 -8.44 -1.55 25.92
N VAL A 125 -8.84 -1.81 24.67
CA VAL A 125 -9.67 -2.97 24.32
C VAL A 125 -8.86 -4.26 24.45
N ASP A 126 -9.37 -5.20 25.23
CA ASP A 126 -8.78 -6.51 25.40
C ASP A 126 -8.67 -7.25 24.05
N THR A 127 -7.51 -7.87 23.80
CA THR A 127 -7.24 -8.61 22.54
C THR A 127 -8.22 -9.76 22.28
N SER A 128 -8.93 -10.27 23.28
CA SER A 128 -10.00 -11.27 23.10
C SER A 128 -11.24 -10.70 22.41
N PHE A 129 -11.46 -9.39 22.48
CA PHE A 129 -12.60 -8.70 21.87
C PHE A 129 -12.27 -8.23 20.44
N LEU A 130 -11.05 -7.76 20.21
CA LEU A 130 -10.55 -7.32 18.90
C LEU A 130 -9.97 -8.47 18.05
N GLY A 131 -9.34 -9.45 18.69
CA GLY A 131 -8.63 -10.56 18.05
C GLY A 131 -9.47 -11.41 17.10
N PRO A 132 -10.76 -11.69 17.37
CA PRO A 132 -11.61 -12.42 16.44
C PRO A 132 -11.96 -11.67 15.16
N ALA A 133 -11.73 -10.36 15.09
CA ALA A 133 -12.11 -9.54 13.94
C ALA A 133 -11.32 -9.93 12.68
N ASP A 134 -12.06 -10.18 11.61
CA ASP A 134 -11.54 -10.36 10.25
C ASP A 134 -11.46 -9.02 9.51
N LEU A 135 -12.33 -8.07 9.88
CA LEU A 135 -12.33 -6.70 9.41
C LEU A 135 -12.38 -5.74 10.60
N ILE A 136 -11.52 -4.72 10.59
CA ILE A 136 -11.56 -3.61 11.54
C ILE A 136 -11.85 -2.34 10.76
N ILE A 137 -12.85 -1.57 11.17
CA ILE A 137 -13.20 -0.32 10.49
C ILE A 137 -13.09 0.84 11.46
N TRP A 138 -12.64 1.98 10.97
CA TRP A 138 -12.58 3.21 11.75
C TRP A 138 -12.79 4.43 10.85
N ASN A 139 -13.89 5.13 11.05
CA ASN A 139 -14.01 6.51 10.59
C ASN A 139 -13.31 7.40 11.63
N THR A 140 -12.02 7.70 11.44
CA THR A 140 -11.26 8.37 12.50
C THR A 140 -11.69 9.82 12.66
N PRO A 141 -11.52 10.42 13.85
CA PRO A 141 -11.37 11.87 13.90
C PRO A 141 -10.15 12.27 13.07
N TYR A 142 -10.28 13.29 12.24
CA TYR A 142 -9.22 13.74 11.32
C TYR A 142 -9.05 15.27 11.31
N LEU A 143 -9.83 16.01 12.10
CA LEU A 143 -9.58 17.43 12.30
C LEU A 143 -8.39 17.63 13.26
N PRO A 144 -7.62 18.71 13.09
CA PRO A 144 -6.55 19.03 14.02
C PRO A 144 -7.10 19.25 15.44
N PRO A 145 -6.35 18.87 16.49
CA PRO A 145 -6.75 19.14 17.86
C PRO A 145 -6.90 20.64 18.10
N VAL A 146 -8.02 21.03 18.71
CA VAL A 146 -8.33 22.42 19.07
C VAL A 146 -7.40 22.86 20.20
N SER A 147 -6.78 24.05 20.10
CA SER A 147 -5.88 24.57 21.14
C SER A 147 -6.65 24.77 22.44
N ALA A 148 -6.01 24.58 23.61
CA ALA A 148 -6.62 24.84 24.91
C ALA A 148 -7.15 26.29 25.05
N GLU A 149 -6.67 27.21 24.22
CA GLU A 149 -7.05 28.63 24.18
C GLU A 149 -8.24 28.93 23.25
N ASP A 150 -8.61 27.98 22.38
CA ASP A 150 -9.72 28.11 21.42
C ASP A 150 -11.06 27.67 22.04
N ALA A 151 -12.17 27.94 21.36
CA ALA A 151 -13.48 27.50 21.80
C ALA A 151 -13.65 25.98 21.65
N HIS A 152 -13.94 25.26 22.74
CA HIS A 152 -14.06 23.80 22.77
C HIS A 152 -15.52 23.35 22.73
N LEU A 153 -15.82 22.29 21.98
CA LEU A 153 -17.17 21.68 21.96
C LEU A 153 -17.44 20.73 23.14
N GLY A 154 -16.44 20.52 24.00
CA GLY A 154 -16.47 19.54 25.09
C GLY A 154 -15.66 18.28 24.76
N PRO A 155 -15.13 17.55 25.77
CA PRO A 155 -14.17 16.47 25.55
C PRO A 155 -14.74 15.27 24.76
N LEU A 156 -16.05 15.07 24.76
CA LEU A 156 -16.70 13.95 24.06
C LEU A 156 -16.93 14.28 22.58
N GLU A 157 -17.27 15.53 22.28
CA GLU A 157 -17.46 16.06 20.94
C GLU A 157 -16.12 16.22 20.22
N GLU A 158 -15.10 16.73 20.93
CA GLU A 158 -13.74 16.80 20.40
C GLU A 158 -13.20 15.40 20.07
N ALA A 159 -13.45 14.39 20.90
CA ALA A 159 -13.01 13.01 20.63
C ALA A 159 -13.64 12.41 19.35
N ALA A 160 -14.78 12.93 18.90
CA ALA A 160 -15.45 12.48 17.68
C ALA A 160 -14.97 13.19 16.40
N LEU A 161 -14.27 14.32 16.54
CA LEU A 161 -13.92 15.20 15.40
C LEU A 161 -12.41 15.42 15.29
N SER A 162 -11.77 15.70 16.42
CA SER A 162 -10.40 16.14 16.57
C SER A 162 -9.50 14.96 16.90
N ASP A 163 -8.46 14.71 16.10
CA ASP A 163 -7.57 13.56 16.31
C ASP A 163 -6.78 13.75 17.61
N PRO A 164 -7.05 12.95 18.66
CA PRO A 164 -6.44 13.17 19.96
C PRO A 164 -5.06 12.51 20.06
N VAL A 165 -4.63 11.76 19.03
CA VAL A 165 -3.40 10.97 19.08
C VAL A 165 -2.25 11.73 18.44
N PRO A 166 -1.16 11.99 19.18
CA PRO A 166 0.08 12.50 18.58
C PRO A 166 0.58 11.55 17.49
N GLY A 167 0.67 12.03 16.24
CA GLY A 167 1.01 11.24 15.06
C GLY A 167 -0.18 10.62 14.32
N GLY A 168 -1.39 10.71 14.86
CA GLY A 168 -2.63 10.37 14.17
C GLY A 168 -3.23 9.01 14.52
N SER A 169 -4.56 8.97 14.59
CA SER A 169 -5.37 7.81 14.98
C SER A 169 -5.15 6.59 14.07
N ALA A 170 -4.89 6.81 12.77
CA ALA A 170 -4.56 5.74 11.84
C ALA A 170 -3.23 5.05 12.17
N LEU A 171 -2.21 5.78 12.65
CA LEU A 171 -0.96 5.20 13.12
C LEU A 171 -1.15 4.45 14.44
N ALA A 172 -2.03 4.94 15.31
CA ALA A 172 -2.40 4.26 16.55
C ALA A 172 -3.04 2.90 16.26
N LEU A 173 -3.98 2.86 15.32
CA LEU A 173 -4.60 1.62 14.85
C LEU A 173 -3.55 0.66 14.30
N LEU A 174 -2.63 1.15 13.46
CA LEU A 174 -1.55 0.33 12.91
C LEU A 174 -0.67 -0.31 14.00
N ALA A 175 -0.42 0.40 15.11
CA ALA A 175 0.29 -0.16 16.26
C ALA A 175 -0.51 -1.28 16.93
N VAL A 176 -1.80 -1.06 17.20
CA VAL A 176 -2.68 -2.09 17.77
C VAL A 176 -2.75 -3.33 16.88
N LEU A 177 -2.88 -3.14 15.56
CA LEU A 177 -2.93 -4.24 14.58
C LEU A 177 -1.67 -5.11 14.62
N ALA A 178 -0.49 -4.52 14.86
CA ALA A 178 0.77 -5.23 14.91
C ALA A 178 0.86 -6.18 16.12
N ASP A 179 0.19 -5.87 17.22
CA ASP A 179 0.17 -6.67 18.44
C ASP A 179 -0.89 -7.78 18.42
N LEU A 180 -1.82 -7.74 17.47
CA LEU A 180 -2.85 -8.77 17.36
C LEU A 180 -2.28 -10.07 16.78
N PRO A 181 -2.78 -11.25 17.23
CA PRO A 181 -2.42 -12.53 16.64
C PRO A 181 -2.67 -12.52 15.13
N ALA A 182 -1.70 -13.00 14.36
CA ALA A 182 -1.81 -13.06 12.91
C ALA A 182 -3.03 -13.92 12.50
N ARG A 183 -3.89 -13.36 11.67
CA ARG A 183 -5.01 -14.07 11.03
C ARG A 183 -4.88 -13.95 9.52
N PRO A 184 -5.05 -15.05 8.77
CA PRO A 184 -5.18 -14.96 7.33
C PRO A 184 -6.32 -14.00 6.98
N GLN A 185 -6.07 -13.07 6.05
CA GLN A 185 -7.08 -12.15 5.51
C GLN A 185 -7.62 -11.11 6.50
N ARG A 186 -7.01 -10.90 7.69
CA ARG A 186 -7.39 -9.75 8.51
C ARG A 186 -7.07 -8.47 7.75
N ARG A 187 -8.05 -7.59 7.71
CA ARG A 187 -7.97 -6.27 7.10
C ARG A 187 -8.42 -5.20 8.07
N ALA A 188 -7.83 -4.01 7.96
CA ALA A 188 -8.43 -2.80 8.50
C ALA A 188 -8.76 -1.80 7.38
N MET A 189 -9.79 -1.00 7.59
CA MET A 189 -10.20 0.08 6.69
C MET A 189 -10.39 1.35 7.52
N VAL A 190 -9.61 2.37 7.22
CA VAL A 190 -9.52 3.59 8.03
C VAL A 190 -9.72 4.82 7.15
N VAL A 191 -10.65 5.69 7.52
CA VAL A 191 -10.81 7.01 6.89
C VAL A 191 -9.82 7.96 7.52
N LEU A 192 -9.16 8.82 6.73
CA LEU A 192 -8.23 9.83 7.19
C LEU A 192 -8.15 11.00 6.20
N GLY A 193 -7.64 12.14 6.66
CA GLY A 193 -7.28 13.26 5.79
C GLY A 193 -6.25 12.85 4.73
N ALA A 194 -6.39 13.38 3.51
CA ALA A 194 -5.59 12.98 2.36
C ALA A 194 -4.09 13.25 2.57
N GLU A 195 -3.73 14.30 3.29
CA GLU A 195 -2.34 14.64 3.63
C GLU A 195 -1.67 13.60 4.54
N ALA A 196 -2.43 12.94 5.42
CA ALA A 196 -1.90 11.96 6.37
C ALA A 196 -1.63 10.58 5.73
N TYR A 197 -2.12 10.35 4.50
CA TYR A 197 -1.98 9.05 3.83
C TYR A 197 -0.53 8.65 3.55
N SER A 198 0.31 9.60 3.12
CA SER A 198 1.71 9.30 2.77
C SER A 198 2.49 8.76 3.97
N GLU A 199 2.31 9.39 5.14
CA GLU A 199 2.94 8.97 6.38
C GLU A 199 2.43 7.60 6.84
N LEU A 200 1.11 7.38 6.85
CA LEU A 200 0.52 6.07 7.15
C LEU A 200 1.07 4.98 6.22
N ARG A 201 1.16 5.27 4.92
CA ARG A 201 1.64 4.33 3.89
C ARG A 201 3.12 3.97 4.09
N SER A 202 3.95 4.94 4.50
CA SER A 202 5.36 4.71 4.83
C SER A 202 5.51 3.88 6.11
N GLU A 203 4.80 4.24 7.18
CA GLU A 203 4.88 3.56 8.46
C GLU A 203 4.31 2.12 8.42
N ALA A 204 3.20 1.91 7.71
CA ALA A 204 2.66 0.59 7.44
C ALA A 204 3.69 -0.31 6.76
N THR A 205 4.42 0.23 5.77
CA THR A 205 5.43 -0.51 5.03
C THR A 205 6.59 -0.97 5.92
N LYS A 206 7.08 -0.09 6.79
CA LYS A 206 8.13 -0.44 7.77
C LYS A 206 7.69 -1.54 8.73
N ARG A 207 6.38 -1.63 9.03
CA ARG A 207 5.80 -2.62 9.95
C ARG A 207 5.31 -3.89 9.27
N GLY A 208 5.53 -4.08 7.97
CA GLY A 208 5.09 -5.29 7.26
C GLY A 208 3.62 -5.26 6.80
N TRP A 209 3.01 -4.08 6.71
CA TRP A 209 1.61 -3.89 6.33
C TRP A 209 1.48 -3.18 4.98
N SER A 210 0.75 -3.79 4.06
CA SER A 210 0.28 -3.15 2.84
C SER A 210 -0.71 -2.05 3.19
N CYS A 211 -0.55 -0.87 2.60
CA CYS A 211 -1.47 0.26 2.72
C CYS A 211 -1.94 0.66 1.31
N THR A 212 -3.24 0.51 1.04
CA THR A 212 -3.88 0.76 -0.27
C THR A 212 -4.96 1.82 -0.16
N VAL A 213 -5.28 2.49 -1.27
CA VAL A 213 -6.41 3.43 -1.32
C VAL A 213 -7.63 2.68 -1.84
N GLU A 214 -8.66 2.57 -1.00
CA GLU A 214 -9.94 1.92 -1.34
C GLU A 214 -10.99 2.92 -1.83
N GLY A 215 -10.88 4.16 -1.38
CA GLY A 215 -11.80 5.24 -1.73
C GLY A 215 -11.14 6.61 -1.55
N ARG A 216 -11.64 7.59 -2.29
CA ARG A 216 -11.25 9.00 -2.17
C ARG A 216 -12.49 9.86 -2.22
N ARG A 217 -12.51 10.91 -1.41
CA ARG A 217 -13.48 12.00 -1.47
C ARG A 217 -12.70 13.30 -1.52
N VAL A 218 -13.16 14.26 -2.32
CA VAL A 218 -12.63 15.62 -2.36
C VAL A 218 -13.81 16.55 -2.13
N PHE A 219 -13.65 17.53 -1.25
CA PHE A 219 -14.63 18.54 -0.91
C PHE A 219 -14.44 19.79 -1.76
N ASP A 220 -15.42 20.71 -1.70
CA ASP A 220 -15.44 21.92 -2.53
C ASP A 220 -14.30 22.90 -2.22
N ASP A 221 -13.73 22.83 -1.01
CA ASP A 221 -12.56 23.62 -0.56
C ASP A 221 -11.21 22.99 -0.97
N GLY A 222 -11.23 21.82 -1.60
CA GLY A 222 -10.04 21.08 -2.01
C GLY A 222 -9.48 20.15 -0.94
N GLU A 223 -10.03 20.14 0.28
CA GLU A 223 -9.72 19.12 1.28
C GLU A 223 -10.17 17.74 0.78
N GLY A 224 -9.48 16.70 1.20
CA GLY A 224 -9.75 15.35 0.74
C GLY A 224 -9.71 14.32 1.85
N LEU A 225 -10.56 13.30 1.72
CA LEU A 225 -10.49 12.10 2.53
C LEU A 225 -9.98 10.94 1.70
N ILE A 226 -9.19 10.10 2.35
CA ILE A 226 -8.75 8.81 1.84
C ILE A 226 -9.34 7.74 2.74
N LEU A 227 -9.90 6.71 2.12
CA LEU A 227 -10.16 5.45 2.79
C LEU A 227 -8.98 4.52 2.52
N ALA A 228 -8.15 4.29 3.53
CA ALA A 228 -6.99 3.42 3.46
C ALA A 228 -7.35 1.99 3.90
N GLY A 229 -6.94 1.01 3.10
CA GLY A 229 -6.96 -0.41 3.45
C GLY A 229 -5.60 -0.85 3.99
N LEU A 230 -5.59 -1.55 5.13
CA LEU A 230 -4.41 -2.11 5.76
C LEU A 230 -4.51 -3.64 5.83
N GLU A 231 -3.51 -4.34 5.28
CA GLU A 231 -3.42 -5.80 5.31
C GLU A 231 -1.98 -6.23 5.59
N ARG A 232 -1.78 -7.27 6.41
CA ARG A 232 -0.42 -7.79 6.65
C ARG A 232 0.09 -8.44 5.36
N ALA A 233 1.27 -8.03 4.90
CA ALA A 233 1.86 -8.59 3.69
C ALA A 233 2.26 -10.05 3.94
N TRP A 234 1.78 -10.96 3.08
CA TRP A 234 2.04 -12.40 3.12
C TRP A 234 2.21 -12.96 4.56
N PRO A 235 1.15 -12.99 5.39
CA PRO A 235 1.28 -13.21 6.83
C PRO A 235 1.78 -14.60 7.21
N THR A 236 1.81 -15.53 6.26
CA THR A 236 2.30 -16.92 6.40
C THR A 236 3.64 -17.16 5.72
N ALA A 237 4.22 -16.16 5.05
CA ALA A 237 5.49 -16.29 4.36
C ALA A 237 6.66 -16.34 5.35
N THR A 238 7.72 -17.01 4.90
CA THR A 238 8.99 -17.14 5.59
C THR A 238 10.04 -16.26 4.94
N HIS A 239 10.85 -15.60 5.77
CA HIS A 239 11.89 -14.69 5.31
C HIS A 239 13.23 -15.16 5.88
N ALA A 240 14.01 -15.86 5.05
CA ALA A 240 15.29 -16.42 5.44
C ALA A 240 16.45 -15.47 5.11
N VAL A 241 17.48 -15.50 5.96
CA VAL A 241 18.75 -14.81 5.72
C VAL A 241 19.88 -15.83 5.80
N VAL A 242 20.74 -15.86 4.80
CA VAL A 242 21.93 -16.72 4.75
C VAL A 242 23.21 -15.89 4.65
N ALA A 243 24.27 -16.36 5.30
CA ALA A 243 25.57 -15.70 5.21
C ALA A 243 26.13 -15.74 3.78
N SER A 244 26.01 -16.87 3.09
CA SER A 244 26.42 -16.96 1.70
C SER A 244 25.66 -18.03 0.93
N THR A 245 25.49 -17.80 -0.38
CA THR A 245 24.97 -18.77 -1.35
C THR A 245 25.57 -18.55 -2.74
N GLY A 246 25.30 -19.47 -3.68
CA GLY A 246 25.51 -19.25 -5.10
C GLY A 246 24.60 -18.16 -5.65
N SER A 247 23.29 -18.38 -5.61
CA SER A 247 22.28 -17.44 -6.09
C SER A 247 20.96 -17.64 -5.35
N THR A 248 20.44 -16.56 -4.76
CA THR A 248 19.14 -16.52 -4.08
C THR A 248 17.98 -16.99 -4.97
N ASN A 249 17.98 -16.59 -6.25
CA ASN A 249 17.00 -17.07 -7.22
C ASN A 249 17.06 -18.59 -7.42
N ALA A 250 18.26 -19.14 -7.57
CA ALA A 250 18.45 -20.58 -7.80
C ALA A 250 17.94 -21.39 -6.58
N ASP A 251 18.29 -20.94 -5.38
CA ASP A 251 17.87 -21.61 -4.14
C ASP A 251 16.34 -21.61 -3.98
N LEU A 252 15.67 -20.47 -4.21
CA LEU A 252 14.20 -20.40 -4.12
C LEU A 252 13.48 -21.12 -5.26
N MET A 253 14.13 -21.27 -6.42
CA MET A 253 13.59 -22.03 -7.55
C MET A 253 13.57 -23.54 -7.27
N GLU A 254 14.50 -24.04 -6.45
CA GLU A 254 14.62 -25.44 -6.05
C GLU A 254 13.87 -25.77 -4.76
N ASN A 255 13.52 -24.75 -3.97
CA ASN A 255 12.75 -24.88 -2.73
C ASN A 255 11.26 -25.19 -2.97
N GLU A 256 10.55 -25.72 -1.96
CA GLU A 256 9.11 -26.01 -1.99
C GLU A 256 8.22 -24.88 -1.41
N GLY A 257 8.78 -23.68 -1.22
CA GLY A 257 8.12 -22.55 -0.58
C GLY A 257 6.89 -22.02 -1.33
N ALA A 258 6.15 -21.15 -0.64
CA ALA A 258 4.91 -20.54 -1.11
C ALA A 258 5.13 -19.10 -1.62
N VAL A 259 4.11 -18.52 -2.26
CA VAL A 259 4.14 -17.10 -2.65
C VAL A 259 4.41 -16.22 -1.44
N GLY A 260 5.41 -15.34 -1.59
CA GLY A 260 5.85 -14.40 -0.57
C GLY A 260 7.07 -14.87 0.22
N ASP A 261 7.39 -16.16 0.22
CA ASP A 261 8.63 -16.66 0.81
C ASP A 261 9.83 -15.97 0.14
N SER A 262 10.79 -15.57 0.96
CA SER A 262 11.95 -14.82 0.50
C SER A 262 13.26 -15.28 1.12
N LEU A 263 14.34 -15.04 0.40
CA LEU A 263 15.70 -15.37 0.79
C LEU A 263 16.62 -14.18 0.51
N ARG A 264 17.26 -13.67 1.56
CA ARG A 264 18.32 -12.66 1.48
C ARG A 264 19.67 -13.30 1.73
N ALA A 265 20.67 -12.97 0.91
CA ALA A 265 22.05 -13.38 1.11
C ALA A 265 22.92 -12.19 1.49
N VAL A 266 23.80 -12.37 2.47
CA VAL A 266 24.85 -11.38 2.77
C VAL A 266 25.92 -11.39 1.68
N HIS A 267 26.23 -12.57 1.12
CA HIS A 267 27.18 -12.73 0.03
C HIS A 267 26.73 -13.74 -1.04
N GLN A 268 26.64 -13.30 -2.30
CA GLN A 268 26.39 -14.17 -3.45
C GLN A 268 27.67 -14.44 -4.25
N THR A 269 28.02 -15.72 -4.40
CA THR A 269 29.23 -16.13 -5.15
C THR A 269 28.99 -16.32 -6.65
N LYS A 270 27.74 -16.50 -7.08
CA LYS A 270 27.34 -16.75 -8.47
C LYS A 270 26.11 -15.93 -8.84
N GLY A 271 26.12 -14.64 -8.48
CA GLY A 271 25.05 -13.72 -8.82
C GLY A 271 24.79 -13.63 -10.32
N ARG A 272 23.51 -13.58 -10.68
CA ARG A 272 23.04 -13.64 -12.07
C ARG A 272 22.33 -12.34 -12.43
N GLY A 273 22.62 -11.84 -13.62
CA GLY A 273 21.81 -10.86 -14.31
C GLY A 273 21.00 -11.53 -15.42
N ARG A 274 20.37 -10.73 -16.28
CA ARG A 274 19.67 -11.24 -17.46
C ARG A 274 20.64 -11.88 -18.46
N ARG A 275 20.15 -12.86 -19.22
CA ARG A 275 20.93 -13.61 -20.23
C ARG A 275 22.17 -14.24 -19.59
N THR A 276 23.36 -13.91 -20.10
CA THR A 276 24.65 -14.41 -19.63
C THR A 276 25.36 -13.45 -18.66
N ALA A 277 24.72 -12.33 -18.29
CA ALA A 277 25.32 -11.35 -17.40
C ALA A 277 25.42 -11.91 -15.96
N SER A 278 26.47 -11.52 -15.25
CA SER A 278 26.62 -11.78 -13.82
C SER A 278 26.21 -10.55 -13.00
N TRP A 279 25.69 -10.78 -11.80
CA TRP A 279 25.48 -9.74 -10.79
C TRP A 279 26.59 -9.81 -9.75
N ALA A 280 27.33 -8.73 -9.59
CA ALA A 280 28.32 -8.58 -8.53
C ALA A 280 27.73 -7.70 -7.41
N SER A 281 27.92 -8.11 -6.16
CA SER A 281 27.45 -7.40 -4.97
C SER A 281 28.55 -7.36 -3.92
N ASN A 282 28.62 -6.25 -3.19
CA ASN A 282 29.47 -6.13 -2.01
C ASN A 282 28.74 -6.65 -0.77
N GLU A 283 29.49 -6.93 0.29
CA GLU A 283 28.89 -7.13 1.61
C GLU A 283 28.20 -5.84 2.05
N GLY A 284 26.96 -5.95 2.54
CA GLY A 284 26.10 -4.82 2.88
C GLY A 284 25.15 -4.39 1.75
N ASP A 285 25.39 -4.79 0.50
CA ASP A 285 24.40 -4.64 -0.57
C ASP A 285 23.18 -5.55 -0.30
N LEU A 286 22.02 -5.16 -0.82
CA LEU A 286 20.84 -6.02 -0.76
C LEU A 286 20.86 -7.00 -1.95
N THR A 287 21.02 -8.29 -1.64
CA THR A 287 20.76 -9.38 -2.58
C THR A 287 19.66 -10.29 -2.03
N ALA A 288 18.49 -10.26 -2.66
CA ALA A 288 17.33 -11.02 -2.17
C ALA A 288 16.42 -11.49 -3.30
N SER A 289 15.68 -12.55 -3.05
CA SER A 289 14.70 -13.11 -3.96
C SER A 289 13.39 -13.42 -3.27
N TRP A 290 12.29 -13.41 -4.04
CA TRP A 290 10.95 -13.75 -3.58
C TRP A 290 10.30 -14.75 -4.53
N ILE A 291 9.60 -15.73 -3.99
CA ILE A 291 8.67 -16.57 -4.76
C ILE A 291 7.43 -15.72 -5.06
N VAL A 292 7.22 -15.39 -6.33
CA VAL A 292 6.08 -14.54 -6.77
C VAL A 292 4.95 -15.35 -7.39
N HIS A 293 5.23 -16.59 -7.78
CA HIS A 293 4.24 -17.57 -8.21
C HIS A 293 4.73 -18.98 -7.82
N ASP A 294 3.88 -19.75 -7.13
CA ASP A 294 4.21 -21.09 -6.61
C ASP A 294 3.76 -22.23 -7.54
N GLY A 295 3.14 -21.90 -8.67
CA GLY A 295 2.63 -22.86 -9.64
C GLY A 295 1.12 -23.06 -9.63
N GLN A 296 0.39 -22.44 -8.70
CA GLN A 296 -1.06 -22.52 -8.63
C GLN A 296 -1.74 -21.44 -9.48
N GLY A 297 -2.51 -21.89 -10.48
CA GLY A 297 -3.33 -21.01 -11.31
C GLY A 297 -2.60 -20.40 -12.52
N PRO A 298 -3.22 -19.39 -13.17
CA PRO A 298 -2.64 -18.76 -14.36
C PRO A 298 -1.49 -17.84 -13.96
N ILE A 299 -0.36 -18.01 -14.66
CA ILE A 299 0.82 -17.20 -14.45
C ILE A 299 0.56 -15.81 -15.06
N PRO A 300 0.80 -14.72 -14.32
CA PRO A 300 0.78 -13.39 -14.92
C PRO A 300 1.84 -13.27 -16.03
N ALA A 301 1.62 -12.40 -17.00
CA ALA A 301 2.61 -12.17 -18.05
C ALA A 301 3.95 -11.73 -17.43
N HIS A 302 5.05 -12.33 -17.87
CA HIS A 302 6.38 -12.11 -17.29
C HIS A 302 6.77 -10.62 -17.26
N GLY A 303 6.50 -9.88 -18.35
CA GLY A 303 6.77 -8.44 -18.40
C GLY A 303 5.91 -7.62 -17.43
N LEU A 304 4.67 -8.04 -17.12
CA LEU A 304 3.86 -7.39 -16.09
C LEU A 304 4.37 -7.66 -14.67
N VAL A 305 4.83 -8.88 -14.39
CA VAL A 305 5.49 -9.20 -13.11
C VAL A 305 6.71 -8.29 -12.94
N GLN A 306 7.49 -8.12 -14.00
CA GLN A 306 8.68 -7.31 -13.99
C GLN A 306 8.39 -5.82 -13.78
N ALA A 307 7.35 -5.28 -14.43
CA ALA A 307 6.86 -3.92 -14.19
C ALA A 307 6.38 -3.74 -12.74
N ALA A 308 5.63 -4.70 -12.20
CA ALA A 308 5.18 -4.68 -10.82
C ALA A 308 6.36 -4.67 -9.82
N CYS A 309 7.41 -5.48 -10.07
CA CYS A 309 8.63 -5.48 -9.28
C CYS A 309 9.38 -4.14 -9.35
N ALA A 310 9.50 -3.55 -10.54
CA ALA A 310 10.16 -2.25 -10.73
C ALA A 310 9.41 -1.12 -9.99
N LEU A 311 8.08 -1.09 -10.09
CA LEU A 311 7.24 -0.15 -9.34
C LEU A 311 7.34 -0.35 -7.83
N ALA A 312 7.39 -1.60 -7.36
CA ALA A 312 7.57 -1.91 -5.94
C ALA A 312 8.91 -1.38 -5.41
N ALA A 313 9.99 -1.52 -6.18
CA ALA A 313 11.28 -0.95 -5.81
C ALA A 313 11.24 0.59 -5.78
N ARG A 314 10.65 1.23 -6.79
CA ARG A 314 10.47 2.70 -6.80
C ARG A 314 9.68 3.18 -5.58
N ASP A 315 8.59 2.51 -5.23
CA ASP A 315 7.79 2.85 -4.04
C ASP A 315 8.66 2.87 -2.78
N VAL A 316 9.49 1.85 -2.57
CA VAL A 316 10.35 1.77 -1.38
C VAL A 316 11.40 2.88 -1.37
N LEU A 317 11.98 3.22 -2.52
CA LEU A 317 12.98 4.30 -2.60
C LEU A 317 12.36 5.67 -2.29
N VAL A 318 11.15 5.92 -2.77
CA VAL A 318 10.43 7.17 -2.45
C VAL A 318 10.01 7.20 -0.98
N ASP A 319 9.38 6.14 -0.48
CA ASP A 319 8.75 6.15 0.84
C ASP A 319 9.73 6.01 2.02
N LEU A 320 10.82 5.24 1.83
CA LEU A 320 11.79 4.94 2.90
C LEU A 320 13.13 5.65 2.70
N ALA A 321 13.67 5.67 1.47
CA ALA A 321 14.91 6.38 1.19
C ALA A 321 14.70 7.89 0.95
N ARG A 322 13.44 8.37 1.01
CA ARG A 322 13.05 9.78 0.89
C ARG A 322 13.58 10.45 -0.38
N MET A 323 13.64 9.68 -1.46
CA MET A 323 14.04 10.19 -2.76
C MET A 323 12.88 10.90 -3.44
N ASP A 324 13.19 11.91 -4.26
CA ASP A 324 12.19 12.44 -5.19
C ASP A 324 11.79 11.32 -6.17
N VAL A 325 10.51 11.25 -6.50
CA VAL A 325 10.00 10.25 -7.44
C VAL A 325 10.60 10.45 -8.83
N ASP A 326 10.89 11.69 -9.20
CA ASP A 326 11.46 12.04 -10.50
C ASP A 326 12.94 11.65 -10.60
N ASP A 327 13.65 11.54 -9.47
CA ASP A 327 15.03 11.07 -9.42
C ASP A 327 15.14 9.54 -9.63
N VAL A 328 14.06 8.78 -9.42
CA VAL A 328 14.06 7.31 -9.49
C VAL A 328 13.56 6.82 -10.85
N LEU A 329 14.49 6.53 -11.74
CA LEU A 329 14.19 6.14 -13.12
C LEU A 329 14.12 4.61 -13.28
N LEU A 330 13.12 4.16 -14.03
CA LEU A 330 12.89 2.75 -14.36
C LEU A 330 13.26 2.52 -15.82
N LYS A 331 14.47 2.03 -16.06
CA LYS A 331 14.89 1.67 -17.43
C LYS A 331 14.33 0.31 -17.79
N TRP A 332 13.38 0.31 -18.73
CA TRP A 332 12.75 -0.91 -19.17
C TRP A 332 13.78 -1.91 -19.74
N PRO A 333 13.68 -3.19 -19.38
CA PRO A 333 12.59 -3.76 -18.60
C PRO A 333 12.93 -3.94 -17.11
N ASN A 334 14.19 -3.86 -16.67
CA ASN A 334 14.62 -4.41 -15.37
C ASN A 334 15.56 -3.54 -14.53
N ASP A 335 16.00 -2.39 -15.02
CA ASP A 335 17.07 -1.62 -14.38
C ASP A 335 16.50 -0.48 -13.52
N LEU A 336 17.06 -0.30 -12.33
CA LEU A 336 16.77 0.80 -11.40
C LEU A 336 17.92 1.80 -11.43
N LEU A 337 17.60 3.04 -11.78
CA LEU A 337 18.55 4.13 -11.91
C LEU A 337 18.17 5.29 -11.01
N ILE A 338 19.17 6.08 -10.66
CA ILE A 338 19.01 7.35 -9.94
C ILE A 338 19.65 8.44 -10.77
N GLU A 339 18.95 9.56 -10.90
CA GLU A 339 19.48 10.80 -11.48
C GLU A 339 19.64 11.86 -10.38
N GLN A 340 20.79 11.83 -9.69
CA GLN A 340 21.14 12.86 -8.71
C GLN A 340 22.50 13.44 -9.08
N HIS A 341 22.48 14.52 -9.87
CA HIS A 341 23.62 15.12 -10.56
C HIS A 341 24.27 14.25 -11.65
N VAL A 342 24.35 12.94 -11.42
CA VAL A 342 24.87 11.95 -12.35
C VAL A 342 23.90 10.78 -12.44
N LEU A 343 23.67 10.32 -13.66
CA LEU A 343 22.85 9.16 -13.93
C LEU A 343 23.61 7.86 -13.61
N VAL A 344 23.10 7.08 -12.67
CA VAL A 344 23.77 5.87 -12.18
C VAL A 344 22.81 4.70 -11.97
N LYS A 345 23.30 3.46 -12.14
CA LYS A 345 22.54 2.24 -11.84
C LYS A 345 22.75 1.86 -10.40
N VAL A 346 21.66 1.71 -9.68
CA VAL A 346 21.67 1.25 -8.30
C VAL A 346 21.17 -0.18 -8.14
N GLY A 347 20.43 -0.70 -9.12
CA GLY A 347 19.92 -2.06 -9.00
C GLY A 347 19.34 -2.65 -10.27
N GLY A 348 18.90 -3.89 -10.14
CA GLY A 348 18.16 -4.54 -11.20
C GLY A 348 17.41 -5.78 -10.74
N TRP A 349 16.25 -5.98 -11.35
CA TRP A 349 15.43 -7.17 -11.16
C TRP A 349 15.85 -8.30 -12.11
N LEU A 350 15.73 -9.53 -11.66
CA LEU A 350 15.82 -10.74 -12.45
C LEU A 350 14.63 -11.64 -12.12
N VAL A 351 13.63 -11.64 -13.00
CA VAL A 351 12.47 -12.54 -12.89
C VAL A 351 12.76 -13.80 -13.70
N GLU A 352 12.82 -14.94 -13.04
CA GLU A 352 13.03 -16.25 -13.66
C GLU A 352 11.79 -17.11 -13.48
N SER A 353 11.53 -17.99 -14.44
CA SER A 353 10.46 -18.99 -14.35
C SER A 353 10.99 -20.37 -14.70
N ARG A 354 10.50 -21.39 -14.00
CA ARG A 354 10.85 -22.79 -14.28
C ARG A 354 9.58 -23.63 -14.30
N GLN A 355 9.46 -24.45 -15.33
CA GLN A 355 8.44 -25.48 -15.38
C GLN A 355 8.88 -26.69 -14.56
N GLN A 356 8.05 -27.08 -13.59
CA GLN A 356 8.17 -28.28 -12.79
C GLN A 356 6.91 -29.13 -13.00
N GLY A 357 6.98 -30.06 -13.95
CA GLY A 357 5.83 -30.87 -14.36
C GLY A 357 4.71 -30.02 -14.99
N ARG A 358 3.55 -29.98 -14.35
CA ARG A 358 2.39 -29.17 -14.79
C ARG A 358 2.37 -27.77 -14.19
N ASN A 359 3.24 -27.49 -13.23
CA ASN A 359 3.26 -26.23 -12.48
C ASN A 359 4.44 -25.38 -12.94
N ASN A 360 4.25 -24.05 -12.96
CA ASN A 360 5.31 -23.09 -13.28
C ASN A 360 5.59 -22.22 -12.06
N ARG A 361 6.81 -22.29 -11.55
CA ARG A 361 7.28 -21.44 -10.46
C ARG A 361 7.91 -20.18 -11.04
N VAL A 362 7.69 -19.03 -10.41
CA VAL A 362 8.31 -17.75 -10.77
C VAL A 362 8.98 -17.17 -9.54
N VAL A 363 10.24 -16.79 -9.69
CA VAL A 363 11.07 -16.17 -8.64
C VAL A 363 11.59 -14.84 -9.17
N ALA A 364 11.41 -13.78 -8.38
CA ALA A 364 11.93 -12.45 -8.68
C ALA A 364 13.10 -12.15 -7.74
N GLY A 365 14.29 -11.92 -8.30
CA GLY A 365 15.49 -11.53 -7.57
C GLY A 365 15.80 -10.06 -7.77
N LEU A 366 16.26 -9.39 -6.72
CA LEU A 366 16.74 -8.02 -6.73
C LEU A 366 18.17 -7.95 -6.21
N GLY A 367 19.02 -7.31 -6.98
CA GLY A 367 20.27 -6.76 -6.49
C GLY A 367 20.15 -5.23 -6.37
N LEU A 368 20.47 -4.68 -5.19
CA LEU A 368 20.57 -3.25 -4.94
C LEU A 368 21.92 -2.93 -4.29
N ASN A 369 22.63 -1.98 -4.91
CA ASN A 369 23.86 -1.42 -4.40
C ASN A 369 23.53 -0.46 -3.25
N LEU A 370 23.94 -0.80 -2.03
CA LEU A 370 23.80 0.05 -0.84
C LEU A 370 25.16 0.58 -0.36
N THR A 371 26.24 -0.03 -0.86
CA THR A 371 27.60 0.31 -0.48
C THR A 371 28.39 0.92 -1.65
N PRO A 372 29.35 1.82 -1.37
CA PRO A 372 30.26 2.34 -2.37
C PRO A 372 31.01 1.23 -3.12
N GLY A 373 31.36 1.50 -4.36
CA GLY A 373 32.03 0.54 -5.22
C GLY A 373 32.67 1.23 -6.43
N PRO A 374 33.09 0.47 -7.45
CA PRO A 374 33.66 1.08 -8.65
C PRO A 374 32.63 1.99 -9.32
N SER A 375 33.10 3.06 -9.96
CA SER A 375 32.24 4.03 -10.66
C SER A 375 31.51 3.44 -11.88
N SER A 376 31.98 2.31 -12.40
CA SER A 376 31.29 1.55 -13.44
C SER A 376 31.58 0.05 -13.34
N VAL A 377 30.65 -0.76 -13.86
CA VAL A 377 30.79 -2.21 -14.01
C VAL A 377 30.44 -2.58 -15.44
N ALA A 378 31.36 -3.23 -16.16
CA ALA A 378 31.21 -3.57 -17.58
C ALA A 378 30.75 -2.36 -18.44
N GLY A 379 31.36 -1.20 -18.19
CA GLY A 379 31.04 0.07 -18.86
C GLY A 379 29.79 0.78 -18.34
N THR A 380 28.96 0.14 -17.53
CA THR A 380 27.72 0.71 -16.97
C THR A 380 28.00 1.57 -15.74
N PRO A 381 27.59 2.86 -15.69
CA PRO A 381 27.70 3.68 -14.49
C PRO A 381 27.02 3.02 -13.29
N ARG A 382 27.77 2.89 -12.18
CA ARG A 382 27.29 2.29 -10.94
C ARG A 382 27.16 3.36 -9.87
N GLY A 383 26.05 3.34 -9.15
CA GLY A 383 25.81 4.12 -7.95
C GLY A 383 25.35 3.23 -6.80
N SER A 384 25.18 3.83 -5.62
CA SER A 384 24.70 3.16 -4.42
C SER A 384 23.72 4.05 -3.64
N LEU A 385 22.79 3.41 -2.94
CA LEU A 385 21.85 4.02 -2.00
C LEU A 385 22.44 3.96 -0.59
N GLU A 386 23.25 4.96 -0.23
CA GLU A 386 23.92 5.01 1.07
C GLU A 386 22.94 5.38 2.19
N GLY A 387 23.21 4.89 3.41
CA GLY A 387 22.43 5.23 4.60
C GLY A 387 21.13 4.44 4.79
N VAL A 388 20.88 3.42 3.96
CA VAL A 388 19.71 2.54 4.08
C VAL A 388 20.13 1.11 4.42
N ASP A 389 19.45 0.48 5.37
CA ASP A 389 19.74 -0.89 5.77
C ASP A 389 19.10 -1.93 4.82
N ALA A 390 19.86 -2.98 4.49
CA ALA A 390 19.41 -4.04 3.59
C ALA A 390 18.21 -4.84 4.15
N SER A 391 18.14 -5.01 5.48
CA SER A 391 17.03 -5.71 6.15
C SER A 391 15.74 -4.87 6.11
N ASP A 392 15.86 -3.57 6.32
CA ASP A 392 14.72 -2.64 6.24
C ASP A 392 14.17 -2.59 4.81
N LEU A 393 15.04 -2.45 3.81
CA LEU A 393 14.65 -2.49 2.39
C LEU A 393 14.02 -3.83 2.01
N HIS A 394 14.59 -4.95 2.45
CA HIS A 394 14.03 -6.28 2.17
C HIS A 394 12.60 -6.43 2.74
N SER A 395 12.38 -5.94 3.97
CA SER A 395 11.06 -5.96 4.62
C SER A 395 10.06 -5.05 3.88
N ALA A 396 10.47 -3.83 3.54
CA ALA A 396 9.64 -2.89 2.79
C ALA A 396 9.30 -3.37 1.37
N LEU A 397 10.27 -3.95 0.67
CA LEU A 397 10.08 -4.55 -0.65
C LEU A 397 9.11 -5.72 -0.59
N THR A 398 9.17 -6.55 0.46
CA THR A 398 8.20 -7.64 0.67
C THR A 398 6.77 -7.09 0.71
N VAL A 399 6.54 -5.99 1.43
CA VAL A 399 5.24 -5.34 1.49
C VAL A 399 4.81 -4.78 0.13
N ARG A 400 5.69 -4.01 -0.54
CA ARG A 400 5.36 -3.38 -1.82
C ARG A 400 5.16 -4.41 -2.94
N LEU A 401 5.96 -5.48 -2.96
CA LEU A 401 5.77 -6.61 -3.86
C LEU A 401 4.42 -7.28 -3.61
N CYS A 402 4.05 -7.55 -2.36
CA CYS A 402 2.74 -8.12 -2.02
C CYS A 402 1.61 -7.28 -2.63
N THR A 403 1.63 -5.96 -2.43
CA THR A 403 0.63 -5.05 -2.99
C THR A 403 0.62 -5.06 -4.53
N ARG A 404 1.78 -4.85 -5.17
CA ARG A 404 1.89 -4.73 -6.63
C ARG A 404 1.55 -6.04 -7.35
N LEU A 405 1.95 -7.19 -6.81
CA LEU A 405 1.64 -8.50 -7.37
C LEU A 405 0.17 -8.89 -7.14
N ASN A 406 -0.42 -8.54 -6.00
CA ASN A 406 -1.85 -8.79 -5.77
C ASN A 406 -2.73 -8.02 -6.78
N ALA A 407 -2.33 -6.81 -7.17
CA ALA A 407 -3.02 -6.03 -8.20
C ALA A 407 -3.12 -6.79 -9.54
N LEU A 408 -2.13 -7.63 -9.87
CA LEU A 408 -2.12 -8.42 -11.11
C LEU A 408 -3.23 -9.49 -11.16
N ARG A 409 -3.86 -9.83 -10.02
CA ARG A 409 -4.95 -10.80 -9.96
C ARG A 409 -6.27 -10.29 -10.54
N SER A 410 -6.43 -8.97 -10.68
CA SER A 410 -7.65 -8.35 -11.21
C SER A 410 -7.40 -7.65 -12.55
N LYS A 411 -8.45 -7.48 -13.36
CA LYS A 411 -8.34 -6.70 -14.61
C LYS A 411 -8.02 -5.22 -14.33
N ARG A 412 -8.69 -4.64 -13.33
CA ARG A 412 -8.48 -3.24 -12.92
C ARG A 412 -7.06 -3.01 -12.39
N GLY A 413 -6.56 -3.89 -11.52
CA GLY A 413 -5.21 -3.78 -10.98
C GLY A 413 -4.12 -3.95 -12.04
N ARG A 414 -4.28 -4.89 -12.99
CA ARG A 414 -3.38 -4.99 -14.15
C ARG A 414 -3.36 -3.70 -14.98
N ALA A 415 -4.53 -3.11 -15.26
CA ALA A 415 -4.59 -1.84 -15.98
C ALA A 415 -3.90 -0.70 -15.21
N GLY A 416 -4.01 -0.68 -13.87
CA GLY A 416 -3.29 0.27 -13.03
C GLY A 416 -1.77 0.12 -13.11
N ILE A 417 -1.25 -1.11 -13.01
CA ILE A 417 0.18 -1.39 -13.19
C ILE A 417 0.65 -0.99 -14.58
N VAL A 418 -0.16 -1.27 -15.62
CA VAL A 418 0.14 -0.86 -17.00
C VAL A 418 0.26 0.65 -17.12
N ALA A 419 -0.72 1.40 -16.62
CA ALA A 419 -0.72 2.86 -16.69
C ALA A 419 0.49 3.45 -15.95
N GLU A 420 0.71 3.06 -14.70
CA GLU A 420 1.78 3.62 -13.88
C GLU A 420 3.19 3.27 -14.40
N ALA A 421 3.38 2.03 -14.87
CA ALA A 421 4.64 1.63 -15.50
C ALA A 421 4.87 2.37 -16.82
N SER A 422 3.81 2.61 -17.61
CA SER A 422 3.89 3.38 -18.85
C SER A 422 4.38 4.81 -18.59
N ASP A 423 3.82 5.46 -17.57
CA ASP A 423 4.24 6.82 -17.19
C ASP A 423 5.69 6.83 -16.69
N ALA A 424 6.07 5.83 -15.88
CA ALA A 424 7.45 5.68 -15.41
C ALA A 424 8.46 5.50 -16.55
N TYR A 425 8.13 4.63 -17.52
CA TYR A 425 8.99 4.35 -18.67
C TYR A 425 9.07 5.53 -19.63
N ARG A 426 7.97 6.26 -19.81
CA ARG A 426 7.95 7.51 -20.57
C ARG A 426 8.85 8.56 -19.93
N ASN A 427 8.73 8.78 -18.62
CA ASN A 427 9.59 9.71 -17.88
C ASN A 427 11.08 9.30 -17.97
N SER A 428 11.35 8.00 -17.81
CA SER A 428 12.70 7.47 -17.95
C SER A 428 13.24 7.67 -19.37
N ALA A 429 12.42 7.53 -20.41
CA ALA A 429 12.82 7.78 -21.80
C ALA A 429 13.09 9.25 -22.10
N SER A 430 12.38 10.20 -21.49
CA SER A 430 12.67 11.63 -21.67
C SER A 430 14.03 12.03 -21.08
N VAL A 431 14.48 11.35 -20.03
CA VAL A 431 15.80 11.59 -19.43
C VAL A 431 16.89 10.82 -20.18
N LEU A 432 16.68 9.51 -20.37
CA LEU A 432 17.71 8.59 -20.86
C LEU A 432 17.90 8.65 -22.39
N GLY A 433 16.86 9.09 -23.11
CA GLY A 433 16.75 8.98 -24.57
C GLY A 433 16.59 7.52 -25.01
N LEU A 434 15.42 7.16 -25.54
CA LEU A 434 15.16 5.82 -26.08
C LEU A 434 15.24 5.85 -27.61
N THR A 435 15.92 4.86 -28.20
CA THR A 435 16.09 4.73 -29.64
C THR A 435 15.89 3.30 -30.11
N ASP A 436 15.63 3.10 -31.39
CA ASP A 436 15.75 1.78 -32.01
C ASP A 436 17.21 1.45 -32.37
N ILE A 437 17.45 0.26 -32.93
CA ILE A 437 18.78 -0.20 -33.35
C ILE A 437 19.41 0.66 -34.47
N GLU A 438 18.61 1.44 -35.18
CA GLU A 438 19.06 2.34 -36.24
C GLU A 438 19.36 3.76 -35.71
N GLY A 439 19.06 4.02 -34.44
CA GLY A 439 19.28 5.29 -33.75
C GLY A 439 18.12 6.28 -33.83
N ASN A 440 16.98 5.86 -34.42
CA ASN A 440 15.78 6.70 -34.48
C ASN A 440 15.16 6.81 -33.08
N ASP A 441 14.71 8.01 -32.71
CA ASP A 441 14.06 8.25 -31.42
C ASP A 441 12.76 7.45 -31.30
N LEU A 442 12.58 6.81 -30.14
CA LEU A 442 11.37 6.11 -29.76
C LEU A 442 10.75 6.84 -28.57
N VAL A 443 9.48 7.21 -28.68
CA VAL A 443 8.72 7.84 -27.60
C VAL A 443 7.74 6.81 -27.04
N PRO A 444 7.94 6.31 -25.80
CA PRO A 444 6.97 5.42 -25.18
C PRO A 444 5.61 6.08 -25.05
N THR A 445 4.58 5.39 -25.54
CA THR A 445 3.18 5.81 -25.44
C THR A 445 2.40 4.97 -24.45
N GLY A 446 2.85 3.76 -24.16
CA GLY A 446 2.20 2.84 -23.24
C GLY A 446 2.94 1.53 -23.06
N MET A 447 2.30 0.61 -22.36
CA MET A 447 2.69 -0.78 -22.21
C MET A 447 1.46 -1.66 -22.47
N ASP A 448 1.64 -2.83 -23.06
CA ASP A 448 0.54 -3.78 -23.24
C ASP A 448 0.34 -4.69 -22.01
N MET A 449 -0.62 -5.62 -22.10
CA MET A 449 -0.95 -6.56 -21.02
C MET A 449 0.06 -7.71 -20.90
N GLN A 450 1.09 -7.73 -21.73
CA GLN A 450 2.16 -8.72 -21.77
C GLN A 450 3.47 -8.11 -21.24
N GLY A 451 3.52 -6.79 -21.08
CA GLY A 451 4.65 -6.00 -20.59
C GLY A 451 5.59 -5.50 -21.69
N GLY A 452 5.13 -5.53 -22.95
CA GLY A 452 5.84 -4.92 -24.07
C GLY A 452 5.61 -3.43 -24.14
N LEU A 453 6.58 -2.70 -24.68
CA LEU A 453 6.58 -1.24 -24.76
C LEU A 453 5.91 -0.77 -26.06
N SER A 454 4.84 0.00 -25.96
CA SER A 454 4.21 0.68 -27.10
C SER A 454 4.88 2.04 -27.31
N VAL A 455 5.17 2.38 -28.56
CA VAL A 455 5.91 3.60 -28.92
C VAL A 455 5.21 4.35 -30.06
N GLU A 456 5.40 5.65 -30.14
CA GLU A 456 4.83 6.49 -31.19
C GLU A 456 5.28 6.04 -32.59
N GLY A 457 4.35 6.05 -33.55
CA GLY A 457 4.64 5.70 -34.94
C GLY A 457 4.83 4.21 -35.25
N ARG A 458 4.67 3.31 -34.26
CA ARG A 458 4.67 1.85 -34.48
C ARG A 458 3.33 1.21 -34.11
N GLU A 459 2.83 0.34 -34.99
CA GLU A 459 1.59 -0.42 -34.71
C GLU A 459 1.84 -1.58 -33.74
N GLU A 460 3.00 -2.24 -33.84
CA GLU A 460 3.34 -3.38 -33.00
C GLU A 460 4.09 -2.95 -31.72
N THR A 461 3.70 -3.58 -30.61
CA THR A 461 4.36 -3.42 -29.32
C THR A 461 5.72 -4.12 -29.30
N ILE A 462 6.72 -3.45 -28.72
CA ILE A 462 8.08 -3.98 -28.62
C ILE A 462 8.18 -4.94 -27.43
N HIS A 463 8.38 -6.23 -27.72
CA HIS A 463 8.73 -7.25 -26.72
C HIS A 463 10.20 -7.66 -26.79
N ASP A 464 10.83 -7.46 -27.94
CA ASP A 464 12.24 -7.76 -28.11
C ASP A 464 13.09 -6.67 -27.44
N LEU A 465 13.81 -7.10 -26.41
CA LEU A 465 14.65 -6.25 -25.58
C LEU A 465 15.90 -5.80 -26.33
N ASP A 466 16.25 -6.47 -27.43
CA ASP A 466 17.37 -6.11 -28.30
C ASP A 466 16.96 -5.15 -29.43
N ALA A 467 15.66 -4.85 -29.56
CA ALA A 467 15.15 -3.91 -30.55
C ALA A 467 15.26 -2.43 -30.12
N VAL A 468 15.74 -2.16 -28.89
CA VAL A 468 15.85 -0.80 -28.33
C VAL A 468 17.22 -0.53 -27.71
N MET A 469 17.65 0.72 -27.78
CA MET A 469 18.87 1.25 -27.17
C MET A 469 18.55 2.52 -26.37
N TRP A 470 19.35 2.82 -25.36
CA TRP A 470 19.19 3.99 -24.50
C TRP A 470 20.41 4.91 -24.66
N ARG A 471 20.26 6.15 -25.15
CA ARG A 471 21.37 7.02 -25.58
C ARG A 471 22.31 7.41 -24.45
N ALA A 472 21.75 7.86 -23.33
CA ALA A 472 22.51 8.24 -22.13
C ALA A 472 23.00 7.03 -21.33
N TRP A 473 22.88 5.82 -21.89
CA TRP A 473 23.24 4.57 -21.23
C TRP A 473 24.14 3.72 -22.13
N PRO A 474 25.21 3.13 -21.59
CA PRO A 474 26.05 2.26 -22.40
C PRO A 474 25.25 1.06 -22.92
N SER A 475 25.31 0.86 -24.24
CA SER A 475 24.76 -0.33 -24.89
C SER A 475 25.58 -1.55 -24.48
N PRO A 476 24.97 -2.71 -24.18
CA PRO A 476 25.73 -3.92 -23.94
C PRO A 476 26.55 -4.21 -25.20
N GLN A 477 27.88 -4.16 -25.07
CA GLN A 477 28.77 -4.49 -26.19
C GLN A 477 28.38 -5.87 -26.71
N SER A 478 28.03 -5.94 -28.00
CA SER A 478 27.88 -7.20 -28.71
C SER A 478 29.21 -7.95 -28.57
N SER A 479 29.27 -8.94 -27.69
CA SER A 479 30.36 -9.90 -27.64
C SER A 479 30.26 -10.76 -28.90
N ASN A 480 30.74 -10.25 -30.02
CA ASN A 480 31.06 -11.08 -31.16
C ASN A 480 32.51 -10.83 -31.57
N SER A 481 33.28 -11.87 -31.29
CA SER A 481 34.64 -12.10 -31.74
C SER A 481 34.73 -12.07 -33.26
N ALA A 482 35.67 -11.27 -33.76
CA ALA A 482 36.48 -11.66 -34.91
C ALA A 482 37.88 -11.10 -34.71
N SER A 483 38.67 -11.80 -33.91
CA SER A 483 40.11 -11.84 -34.08
C SER A 483 40.42 -12.32 -35.51
N ARG A 484 40.68 -11.37 -36.41
CA ARG A 484 41.48 -11.63 -37.60
C ARG A 484 42.85 -11.02 -37.37
N SER A 485 43.75 -11.84 -36.85
CA SER A 485 45.19 -11.64 -36.95
C SER A 485 45.69 -12.43 -38.16
N ALA A 486 46.53 -11.74 -38.96
CA ALA A 486 47.34 -12.20 -40.10
C ALA A 486 46.60 -12.55 -41.40
#